data_AF-A0A8C5SYA2-F1
#
_entry.id   AF-A0A8C5SYA2-F1
#
_cell.length_a   1.000
_cell.length_b   1.000
_cell.length_c   1.000
_cell.angle_alpha   90.00
_cell.angle_beta   90.00
_cell.angle_gamma   90.00
#
_symmetry.space_group_name_H-M   'P 1'
#
loop_
_entity.id
_entity.type
_entity.pdbx_description
1 polymer ?
#
loop_
_entity_poly.entity_id
_entity_poly.type
_entity_poly.pdbx_seq_one_letter_code
_entity_poly.pdbx_strand_id
1 'polypeptide(L)'
;MFGRGHLAPARLAKMYPNTKAECWKCKYKEGTLFHMWWQCSEVKKYWIRVQRWLLEITVALLTSHMTASQSLSVCLWFLFYALLKLSELNLPGQNSLEMLLFL
;
A
#
# COMPACT_ATOMS: atom_id res chain seq x y z
N MET A 1 14.61 1.16 -19.69
CA MET A 1 14.57 -0.29 -19.36
C MET A 1 13.49 -0.54 -18.32
N PHE A 2 12.25 -0.85 -18.74
CA PHE A 2 11.14 -1.18 -17.82
C PHE A 2 10.40 -2.49 -18.20
N GLY A 3 10.91 -3.27 -19.16
CA GLY A 3 10.21 -4.47 -19.68
C GLY A 3 10.22 -5.72 -18.80
N ARG A 4 10.85 -5.70 -17.61
CA ARG A 4 10.97 -6.88 -16.73
C ARG A 4 10.57 -6.60 -15.28
N GLY A 5 9.72 -5.59 -15.05
CA GLY A 5 9.29 -5.21 -13.70
C GLY A 5 8.51 -6.30 -12.94
N HIS A 6 7.95 -7.27 -13.66
CA HIS A 6 7.24 -8.42 -13.07
C HIS A 6 8.19 -9.53 -12.59
N LEU A 7 9.46 -9.54 -13.00
CA LEU A 7 10.43 -10.52 -12.56
C LEU A 7 11.15 -10.04 -11.30
N ALA A 8 11.16 -10.88 -10.27
CA ALA A 8 11.97 -10.62 -9.08
C ALA A 8 13.48 -10.60 -9.44
N PRO A 9 14.27 -9.66 -8.90
CA PRO A 9 15.74 -9.64 -8.99
C PRO A 9 16.39 -10.99 -8.70
N ALA A 10 15.84 -11.74 -7.73
CA ALA A 10 16.28 -13.11 -7.43
C ALA A 10 16.15 -14.06 -8.63
N ARG A 11 15.04 -13.97 -9.38
CA ARG A 11 14.80 -14.78 -10.58
C ARG A 11 15.63 -14.29 -11.76
N LEU A 12 15.83 -12.98 -11.86
CA LEU A 12 16.69 -12.36 -12.87
C LEU A 12 18.17 -12.76 -12.71
N ALA A 13 18.67 -12.79 -11.48
CA ALA A 13 20.04 -13.22 -11.19
C ALA A 13 20.30 -14.69 -11.58
N LYS A 14 19.27 -15.55 -11.54
CA LYS A 14 19.36 -16.94 -12.02
C LYS A 14 19.42 -17.03 -13.55
N MET A 15 18.77 -16.12 -14.26
CA MET A 15 18.77 -16.08 -15.74
C MET A 15 20.01 -15.38 -16.29
N TYR A 16 20.50 -14.35 -15.58
CA TYR A 16 21.59 -13.48 -16.01
C TYR A 16 22.60 -13.32 -14.87
N PRO A 17 23.75 -14.02 -14.91
CA PRO A 17 24.70 -14.09 -13.80
C PRO A 17 25.35 -12.73 -13.43
N ASN A 18 25.31 -11.73 -14.33
CA ASN A 18 25.79 -10.38 -14.05
C ASN A 18 24.76 -9.48 -13.35
N THR A 19 23.60 -10.03 -12.96
CA THR A 19 22.53 -9.26 -12.32
C THR A 19 22.53 -9.48 -10.81
N LYS A 20 22.42 -8.40 -10.04
CA LYS A 20 22.30 -8.49 -8.58
C LYS A 20 20.95 -9.11 -8.17
N ALA A 21 20.99 -10.13 -7.32
CA ALA A 21 19.80 -10.77 -6.77
C ALA A 21 19.11 -9.95 -5.67
N GLU A 22 19.76 -8.88 -5.19
CA GLU A 22 19.31 -8.06 -4.08
C GLU A 22 18.05 -7.24 -4.40
N CYS A 23 17.26 -6.98 -3.37
CA CYS A 23 16.10 -6.10 -3.43
C CYS A 23 16.50 -4.71 -3.93
N TRP A 24 15.77 -4.19 -4.93
CA TRP A 24 16.03 -2.87 -5.52
C TRP A 24 15.84 -1.70 -4.55
N LYS A 25 15.08 -1.89 -3.46
CA LYS A 25 14.80 -0.85 -2.46
C LYS A 25 15.80 -0.87 -1.29
N CYS A 26 15.92 -2.00 -0.59
CA CYS A 26 16.77 -2.09 0.60
C CYS A 26 18.20 -2.57 0.32
N LYS A 27 18.50 -3.13 -0.87
CA LYS A 27 19.84 -3.58 -1.30
C LYS A 27 20.54 -4.55 -0.34
N TYR A 28 19.81 -5.17 0.58
CA TYR A 28 20.39 -6.01 1.63
C TYR A 28 19.87 -7.45 1.61
N LYS A 29 18.55 -7.63 1.40
CA LYS A 29 17.92 -8.96 1.30
C LYS A 29 17.72 -9.36 -0.15
N GLU A 30 17.57 -10.66 -0.39
CA GLU A 30 17.20 -11.20 -1.70
C GLU A 30 15.89 -10.59 -2.20
N GLY A 31 15.91 -10.12 -3.45
CA GLY A 31 14.78 -9.50 -4.12
C GLY A 31 13.78 -10.52 -4.60
N THR A 32 13.10 -11.19 -3.68
CA THR A 32 11.88 -11.95 -3.99
C THR A 32 10.70 -11.01 -4.14
N LEU A 33 9.67 -11.40 -4.90
CA LEU A 33 8.45 -10.58 -5.05
C LEU A 33 7.82 -10.29 -3.69
N PHE A 34 7.73 -11.30 -2.84
CA PHE A 34 7.19 -11.16 -1.49
C PHE A 34 7.98 -10.17 -0.64
N HIS A 35 9.32 -10.25 -0.68
CA HIS A 35 10.14 -9.30 0.04
C HIS A 35 9.94 -7.88 -0.49
N MET A 36 10.01 -7.68 -1.80
CA MET A 36 9.96 -6.38 -2.43
C MET A 36 8.66 -5.63 -2.15
N TRP A 37 7.50 -6.30 -2.19
CA TRP A 37 6.22 -5.63 -2.07
C TRP A 37 5.73 -5.53 -0.62
N TRP A 38 6.03 -6.53 0.22
CA TRP A 38 5.42 -6.66 1.54
C TRP A 38 6.41 -6.61 2.70
N GLN A 39 7.51 -7.36 2.65
CA GLN A 39 8.41 -7.43 3.83
C GLN A 39 9.45 -6.31 3.89
N CYS A 40 9.77 -5.67 2.76
CA CYS A 40 10.80 -4.65 2.69
C CYS A 40 10.42 -3.44 3.53
N SER A 41 11.26 -3.07 4.50
CA SER A 41 11.05 -1.93 5.39
C SER A 41 10.85 -0.62 4.61
N GLU A 42 11.63 -0.42 3.55
CA GLU A 42 11.55 0.79 2.73
C GLU A 42 10.24 0.88 1.94
N VAL A 43 9.70 -0.27 1.52
CA VAL A 43 8.39 -0.31 0.85
C VAL A 43 7.25 -0.16 1.85
N LYS A 44 7.38 -0.71 3.06
CA LYS A 44 6.41 -0.45 4.15
C LYS A 44 6.33 1.04 4.49
N LYS A 45 7.47 1.73 4.62
CA LYS A 45 7.50 3.19 4.84
C LYS A 45 6.78 3.95 3.72
N TYR A 46 6.96 3.51 2.47
CA TYR A 46 6.26 4.09 1.33
C TYR A 46 4.75 3.90 1.43
N TRP A 47 4.28 2.67 1.73
CA TRP A 47 2.86 2.39 1.90
C TRP A 47 2.21 3.20 3.01
N ILE A 48 2.89 3.36 4.15
CA ILE A 48 2.42 4.22 5.25
C ILE A 48 2.23 5.67 4.79
N ARG A 49 3.13 6.19 3.95
CA ARG A 49 3.00 7.54 3.40
C ARG A 49 1.81 7.65 2.44
N VAL A 50 1.63 6.68 1.56
CA VAL A 50 0.49 6.62 0.64
C VAL A 50 -0.82 6.56 1.43
N GLN A 51 -0.89 5.74 2.48
CA GLN A 51 -2.04 5.64 3.36
C GLN A 51 -2.35 6.98 4.04
N ARG A 52 -1.34 7.67 4.56
CA ARG A 52 -1.51 9.00 5.15
C ARG A 52 -2.05 10.00 4.13
N TRP A 53 -1.49 10.01 2.92
CA TRP A 53 -1.97 10.85 1.83
C TRP A 53 -3.43 10.57 1.46
N LEU A 54 -3.81 9.29 1.35
CA LEU A 54 -5.19 8.90 1.09
C LEU A 54 -6.13 9.34 2.20
N LEU A 55 -5.70 9.22 3.45
CA LEU A 55 -6.46 9.69 4.60
C LEU A 55 -6.66 11.21 4.56
N GLU A 56 -5.59 11.97 4.31
CA GLU A 56 -5.64 13.43 4.19
C GLU A 56 -6.60 13.88 3.08
N ILE A 57 -6.53 13.24 1.91
CA ILE A 57 -7.44 13.51 0.79
C ILE A 57 -8.89 13.17 1.16
N THR A 58 -9.10 12.02 1.80
CA THR A 58 -10.45 11.59 2.21
C THR A 58 -11.04 12.57 3.23
N VAL A 59 -10.25 12.99 4.23
CA VAL A 59 -10.67 13.99 5.21
C VAL A 59 -10.98 15.33 4.54
N ALA A 60 -10.12 15.81 3.64
CA ALA A 60 -10.35 17.07 2.92
C ALA A 60 -11.62 17.05 2.06
N LEU A 61 -11.90 15.92 1.40
CA LEU A 61 -13.14 15.75 0.64
C LEU A 61 -14.35 15.74 1.58
N LEU A 62 -14.29 15.00 2.69
CA LEU A 62 -15.38 14.95 3.66
C LEU A 62 -15.65 16.33 4.30
N THR A 63 -14.62 17.09 4.68
CA THR A 63 -14.81 18.43 5.27
C THR A 63 -15.42 19.43 4.28
N SER A 64 -15.06 19.34 2.99
CA SER A 64 -15.67 20.19 1.94
C SER A 64 -17.17 19.92 1.75
N HIS A 65 -17.62 18.68 1.97
CA HIS A 65 -19.03 18.32 1.94
C HIS A 65 -19.77 18.74 3.22
N MET A 66 -19.11 18.69 4.39
CA MET A 66 -19.74 19.09 5.66
C MET A 66 -20.01 20.60 5.76
N THR A 67 -19.27 21.45 5.04
CA THR A 67 -19.56 22.90 4.99
C THR A 67 -20.81 23.26 4.18
N ALA A 68 -21.40 22.30 3.46
CA ALA A 68 -22.58 22.53 2.61
C ALA A 68 -23.91 22.04 3.22
N SER A 69 -23.90 21.11 4.20
CA SER A 69 -25.13 20.54 4.79
C SER A 69 -25.20 20.75 6.31
N GLN A 70 -26.17 21.52 6.78
CA GLN A 70 -26.33 21.87 8.20
C GLN A 70 -27.16 20.84 9.03
N SER A 71 -27.56 19.69 8.48
CA SER A 71 -28.40 18.74 9.24
C SER A 71 -27.56 17.72 10.04
N LEU A 72 -27.84 17.62 11.34
CA LEU A 72 -27.17 16.71 12.29
C LEU A 72 -27.21 15.24 11.84
N SER A 73 -28.29 14.82 11.16
CA SER A 73 -28.45 13.47 10.61
C SER A 73 -27.39 13.11 9.57
N VAL A 74 -27.04 14.06 8.70
CA VAL A 74 -26.04 13.84 7.64
C VAL A 74 -24.64 13.80 8.24
N CYS A 75 -24.34 14.68 9.21
CA CYS A 75 -23.07 14.66 9.95
C CYS A 75 -22.84 13.33 10.68
N LEU A 76 -23.87 12.78 11.32
CA LEU A 76 -23.77 11.49 12.04
C LEU A 76 -23.54 10.31 11.08
N TRP A 77 -24.18 10.31 9.90
CA TRP A 77 -23.96 9.28 8.88
C TRP A 77 -22.56 9.35 8.26
N PHE A 78 -22.05 10.57 8.00
CA PHE A 78 -20.67 10.75 7.52
C PHE A 78 -19.63 10.38 8.57
N LEU A 79 -19.86 10.67 9.86
CA LEU A 79 -18.97 10.23 10.94
C LEU A 79 -18.97 8.70 11.08
N PHE A 80 -20.13 8.05 10.95
CA PHE A 80 -20.23 6.59 10.97
C PHE A 80 -19.53 5.96 9.75
N TYR A 81 -19.75 6.49 8.54
CA TYR A 81 -19.08 6.03 7.32
C TYR A 81 -17.56 6.25 7.36
N ALA A 82 -17.11 7.39 7.90
CA ALA A 82 -15.69 7.67 8.11
C ALA A 82 -15.06 6.68 9.12
N LEU A 83 -15.74 6.40 10.23
CA LEU A 83 -15.31 5.37 11.19
C LEU A 83 -15.25 3.97 10.56
N LEU A 84 -16.24 3.62 9.74
CA LEU A 84 -16.27 2.34 9.01
C LEU A 84 -15.12 2.24 8.00
N LYS A 85 -14.85 3.30 7.22
CA LYS A 85 -13.75 3.33 6.26
C LYS A 85 -12.37 3.43 6.92
N LEU A 86 -12.26 4.05 8.09
CA LEU A 86 -11.05 4.03 8.90
C LEU A 86 -10.73 2.61 9.41
N SER A 87 -11.78 1.81 9.69
CA SER A 87 -11.61 0.40 10.08
C SER A 87 -11.13 -0.48 8.91
N GLU A 88 -11.52 -0.15 7.67
CA GLU A 88 -11.09 -0.85 6.45
C GLU A 88 -9.76 -0.34 5.86
N LEU A 89 -9.34 0.87 6.21
CA LEU A 89 -7.99 1.40 5.89
C LEU A 89 -6.88 0.71 6.68
N ASN A 90 -7.26 -0.16 7.61
CA ASN A 90 -6.36 -1.16 8.14
C ASN A 90 -6.28 -2.29 7.11
N LEU A 91 -5.14 -2.42 6.39
CA LEU A 91 -4.58 -3.60 5.67
C LEU A 91 -3.77 -3.12 4.43
N PRO A 92 -2.66 -3.76 3.99
CA PRO A 92 -2.47 -5.21 3.90
C PRO A 92 -1.13 -5.73 4.45
N GLY A 93 -1.09 -7.03 4.80
CA GLY A 93 0.17 -7.74 5.10
C GLY A 93 0.24 -8.44 6.46
N GLN A 94 -0.86 -8.53 7.20
CA GLN A 94 -0.87 -9.27 8.48
C GLN A 94 -1.19 -10.76 8.29
N ASN A 95 -1.91 -11.13 7.22
CA ASN A 95 -2.33 -12.50 6.97
C ASN A 95 -1.80 -13.03 5.64
N SER A 96 -1.28 -14.26 5.66
CA SER A 96 -0.72 -14.99 4.52
C SER A 96 -1.73 -15.31 3.41
N LEU A 97 -3.04 -15.15 3.65
CA LEU A 97 -4.12 -15.52 2.71
C LEU A 97 -4.51 -14.40 1.73
N GLU A 98 -4.31 -13.13 2.09
CA GLU A 98 -4.47 -11.98 1.17
C GLU A 98 -3.45 -12.00 0.02
N MET A 99 -2.41 -12.84 0.15
CA MET A 99 -1.30 -12.97 -0.77
C MET A 99 -1.66 -13.65 -2.11
N LEU A 100 -2.77 -14.39 -2.15
CA LEU A 100 -3.22 -15.14 -3.33
C LEU A 100 -4.20 -14.36 -4.22
N LEU A 101 -4.79 -13.26 -3.74
CA LEU A 101 -5.73 -12.47 -4.54
C LEU A 101 -5.07 -11.56 -5.58
N PHE A 102 -3.74 -11.44 -5.53
CA PHE A 102 -2.95 -10.58 -6.44
C PHE A 102 -1.87 -11.36 -7.22
N LEU A 103 -1.94 -12.70 -7.22
CA LEU A 103 -1.17 -13.62 -8.09
C LEU A 103 -2.12 -14.27 -9.08
#